data_AF-A0A4Q9VG31-F1
#
_entry.id   AF-A0A4Q9VG31-F1
#
_cell.length_a   1.000
_cell.length_b   1.000
_cell.length_c   1.000
_cell.angle_alpha   90.00
_cell.angle_beta   90.00
_cell.angle_gamma   90.00
#
_symmetry.space_group_name_H-M   'P 1'
#
loop_
_entity.id
_entity.type
_entity.pdbx_description
1 polymer ?
#
loop_
_entity_poly.entity_id
_entity_poly.type
_entity_poly.pdbx_seq_one_letter_code
_entity_poly.pdbx_strand_id
1 'polypeptide(L)'
;MHGTVSLTRAAELLTEAGDPVTRSTLSRYVKQHGDALAPSTVGRETVVDYEDLAAHRAENIRLAAKPAPTQKADSSRSEEAAGNLRAQRRLRELELGEREGHLTLRREVEEAAVVAVSSLRNAFSLAVADTSEAIAATVGVEARLIRPHLRAFERKGLEAFIRNLIDHGLLTEAEAAAAE
;
A
#
# COMPACT_ATOMS: atom_id res chain seq x y z
N MET A 1 -41.35 -15.89 -29.58
CA MET A 1 -41.24 -15.01 -28.41
C MET A 1 -41.40 -15.85 -27.16
N HIS A 2 -40.34 -16.02 -26.38
CA HIS A 2 -40.36 -16.93 -25.22
C HIS A 2 -40.81 -16.26 -23.91
N GLY A 3 -40.94 -14.93 -23.88
CA GLY A 3 -41.39 -14.17 -22.71
C GLY A 3 -40.49 -14.35 -21.49
N THR A 4 -41.03 -14.06 -20.30
CA THR A 4 -40.31 -14.26 -19.03
C THR A 4 -40.16 -15.74 -18.70
N VAL A 5 -38.91 -16.19 -18.56
CA VAL A 5 -38.56 -17.59 -18.28
C VAL A 5 -37.68 -17.71 -17.05
N SER A 6 -37.71 -18.87 -16.38
CA SER A 6 -36.81 -19.15 -15.25
C SER A 6 -35.36 -19.26 -15.70
N LEU A 7 -34.40 -18.97 -14.81
CA LEU A 7 -32.97 -19.07 -15.12
C LEU A 7 -32.54 -20.47 -15.62
N THR A 8 -33.20 -21.52 -15.13
CA THR A 8 -32.94 -22.90 -15.60
C THR A 8 -33.37 -23.05 -17.06
N ARG A 9 -34.58 -22.59 -17.39
CA ARG A 9 -35.11 -22.66 -18.76
C ARG A 9 -34.37 -21.73 -19.73
N ALA A 10 -33.95 -20.56 -19.26
CA ALA A 10 -33.11 -19.64 -20.04
C ALA A 10 -31.77 -20.27 -20.44
N ALA A 11 -31.13 -21.01 -19.52
CA ALA A 11 -29.85 -21.67 -19.80
C ALA A 11 -29.98 -22.79 -20.86
N GLU A 12 -31.08 -23.56 -20.82
CA GLU A 12 -31.40 -24.56 -21.85
C GLU A 12 -31.61 -23.89 -23.21
N LEU A 13 -32.45 -22.85 -23.27
CA LEU A 13 -32.76 -22.13 -24.51
C LEU A 13 -31.53 -21.44 -25.11
N LEU A 14 -30.63 -20.90 -24.28
CA LEU A 14 -29.36 -20.33 -24.76
C LEU A 14 -28.43 -21.42 -25.30
N THR A 15 -28.37 -22.58 -24.64
CA THR A 15 -27.56 -23.71 -25.09
C THR A 15 -28.08 -24.29 -26.41
N GLU A 16 -29.41 -24.40 -26.57
CA GLU A 16 -30.07 -24.78 -27.84
C GLU A 16 -29.78 -23.76 -28.96
N ALA A 17 -29.68 -22.47 -28.61
CA ALA A 17 -29.33 -21.40 -29.54
C ALA A 17 -27.83 -21.28 -29.85
N GLY A 18 -26.98 -22.16 -29.28
CA GLY A 18 -25.55 -22.21 -29.53
C GLY A 18 -24.66 -21.43 -28.54
N ASP A 19 -25.22 -20.90 -27.44
CA ASP A 19 -24.48 -20.31 -26.31
C ASP A 19 -24.48 -21.30 -25.12
N PRO A 20 -23.46 -22.17 -24.98
CA PRO A 20 -23.42 -23.18 -23.92
C PRO A 20 -23.18 -22.53 -22.55
N VAL A 21 -24.25 -22.42 -21.76
CA VAL A 21 -24.25 -21.74 -20.45
C VAL A 21 -24.91 -22.60 -19.39
N THR A 22 -24.30 -22.64 -18.20
CA THR A 22 -24.90 -23.32 -17.04
C THR A 22 -25.74 -22.36 -16.20
N ARG A 23 -26.74 -22.88 -15.48
CA ARG A 23 -27.62 -22.11 -14.59
C ARG A 23 -26.85 -21.23 -13.59
N SER A 24 -25.74 -21.72 -13.02
CA SER A 24 -24.95 -20.97 -12.03
C SER A 24 -24.20 -19.80 -12.67
N THR A 25 -23.64 -20.00 -13.87
CA THR A 25 -23.04 -18.92 -14.67
C THR A 25 -24.08 -17.87 -15.03
N LEU A 26 -25.27 -18.29 -15.45
CA LEU A 26 -26.37 -17.40 -15.80
C LEU A 26 -26.85 -16.59 -14.58
N SER A 27 -26.98 -17.23 -13.42
CA SER A 27 -27.34 -16.56 -12.16
C SER A 27 -26.32 -15.49 -11.76
N ARG A 28 -25.02 -15.76 -11.88
CA ARG A 28 -23.98 -14.76 -11.63
C ARG A 28 -24.04 -13.61 -12.63
N TYR A 29 -24.25 -13.92 -13.91
CA TYR A 29 -24.37 -12.93 -14.98
C TYR A 29 -25.56 -12.00 -14.75
N VAL A 30 -26.73 -12.55 -14.43
CA VAL A 30 -27.94 -11.77 -14.11
C VAL A 30 -27.75 -10.94 -12.85
N LYS A 31 -27.02 -11.43 -11.84
CA LYS A 31 -26.67 -10.63 -10.65
C LYS A 31 -25.72 -9.46 -10.99
N GLN A 32 -24.78 -9.67 -11.91
CA GLN A 32 -23.80 -8.66 -12.32
C GLN A 32 -24.42 -7.58 -13.23
N HIS A 33 -25.42 -7.95 -14.02
CA HIS A 33 -26.10 -7.07 -14.98
C HIS A 33 -27.58 -6.85 -14.62
N GLY A 34 -27.89 -6.89 -13.33
CA GLY A 34 -29.28 -6.82 -12.82
C GLY A 34 -30.00 -5.53 -13.20
N ASP A 35 -29.28 -4.41 -13.27
CA ASP A 35 -29.84 -3.11 -13.63
C ASP A 35 -30.30 -3.04 -15.10
N ALA A 36 -29.68 -3.83 -15.98
CA ALA A 36 -30.03 -3.88 -17.41
C ALA A 36 -31.08 -4.96 -17.73
N LEU A 37 -31.07 -6.07 -16.99
CA LEU A 37 -31.90 -7.24 -17.26
C LEU A 37 -33.19 -7.29 -16.43
N ALA A 38 -33.36 -6.36 -15.49
CA ALA A 38 -34.53 -6.22 -14.61
C ALA A 38 -35.11 -7.57 -14.12
N PRO A 39 -34.30 -8.44 -13.48
CA PRO A 39 -34.74 -9.76 -13.07
C PRO A 39 -35.88 -9.65 -12.05
N SER A 40 -36.95 -10.42 -12.26
CA SER A 40 -38.07 -10.50 -11.32
C SER A 40 -38.06 -11.84 -10.59
N THR A 41 -38.71 -11.89 -9.43
CA THR A 41 -38.83 -13.11 -8.63
C THR A 41 -40.28 -13.58 -8.63
N VAL A 42 -40.49 -14.82 -9.08
CA VAL A 42 -41.79 -15.49 -9.01
C VAL A 42 -41.63 -16.67 -8.06
N GLY A 43 -42.15 -16.52 -6.84
CA GLY A 43 -41.96 -17.48 -5.76
C GLY A 43 -40.49 -17.58 -5.32
N ARG A 44 -39.87 -18.75 -5.50
CA ARG A 44 -38.47 -19.02 -5.14
C ARG A 44 -37.50 -18.94 -6.32
N GLU A 45 -38.01 -18.64 -7.52
CA GLU A 45 -37.22 -18.63 -8.74
C GLU A 45 -37.06 -17.21 -9.28
N THR A 46 -35.86 -16.92 -9.78
CA THR A 46 -35.60 -15.72 -10.57
C THR A 46 -36.02 -15.99 -12.01
N VAL A 47 -36.81 -15.08 -12.56
CA VAL A 47 -37.25 -15.09 -13.95
C VAL A 47 -36.74 -13.83 -14.65
N VAL A 48 -36.41 -13.97 -15.93
CA VAL A 48 -35.84 -12.92 -16.77
C VAL A 48 -36.51 -13.00 -18.13
N ASP A 49 -36.67 -11.86 -18.80
CA ASP A 49 -37.08 -11.87 -20.20
C ASP A 49 -35.98 -12.53 -21.05
N TYR A 50 -36.34 -13.57 -21.79
CA TYR A 50 -35.39 -14.33 -22.57
C TYR A 50 -34.76 -13.49 -23.70
N GLU A 51 -35.53 -12.61 -24.34
CA GLU A 51 -35.09 -11.86 -25.51
C GLU A 51 -34.10 -10.78 -25.10
N ASP A 52 -34.40 -10.05 -24.02
CA ASP A 52 -33.49 -9.07 -23.43
C ASP A 52 -32.19 -9.73 -22.97
N LEU A 53 -32.29 -10.91 -22.35
CA LEU A 53 -31.12 -11.68 -21.90
C LEU A 53 -30.25 -12.14 -23.07
N ALA A 54 -30.86 -12.67 -24.14
CA ALA A 54 -30.14 -13.15 -25.31
C ALA A 54 -29.46 -11.99 -26.06
N ALA A 55 -30.17 -10.88 -26.27
CA ALA A 55 -29.63 -9.68 -26.91
C ALA A 55 -28.46 -9.08 -26.11
N HIS A 56 -28.66 -8.87 -24.80
CA HIS A 56 -27.63 -8.33 -23.93
C HIS A 56 -26.40 -9.24 -23.85
N ARG A 57 -26.57 -10.57 -23.91
CA ARG A 57 -25.43 -11.50 -23.96
C ARG A 57 -24.71 -11.47 -25.31
N ALA A 58 -25.42 -11.38 -26.43
CA ALA A 58 -24.81 -11.28 -27.74
C ALA A 58 -23.96 -10.01 -27.90
N GLU A 59 -24.40 -8.90 -27.29
CA GLU A 59 -23.65 -7.63 -27.28
C GLU A 59 -22.42 -7.67 -26.38
N ASN A 60 -22.55 -8.23 -25.17
CA ASN A 60 -21.49 -8.18 -24.16
C ASN A 60 -20.50 -9.34 -24.25
N ILE A 61 -20.87 -10.45 -24.88
CA ILE A 61 -20.05 -11.64 -24.98
C ILE A 61 -19.74 -11.86 -26.45
N ARG A 62 -18.50 -11.56 -26.84
CA ARG A 62 -17.98 -11.95 -28.16
C ARG A 62 -17.89 -13.47 -28.23
N LEU A 63 -18.95 -14.12 -28.69
CA LEU A 63 -19.04 -15.56 -28.93
C LEU A 63 -18.22 -15.94 -30.17
N ALA A 64 -16.90 -15.79 -30.11
CA ALA A 64 -16.03 -16.55 -31.00
C ALA A 64 -16.10 -18.01 -30.57
N ALA A 65 -16.52 -18.91 -31.45
CA ALA A 65 -16.57 -20.35 -31.22
C ALA A 65 -15.24 -20.83 -30.61
N LYS A 66 -15.25 -21.11 -29.31
CA LYS A 66 -14.05 -21.46 -28.55
C LYS A 66 -14.03 -22.98 -28.36
N PRO A 67 -12.93 -23.67 -28.69
CA PRO A 67 -12.83 -25.11 -28.48
C PRO A 67 -12.89 -25.45 -26.99
N ALA A 68 -13.33 -26.67 -26.69
CA ALA A 68 -13.66 -27.19 -25.35
C ALA A 68 -12.58 -26.90 -24.27
N PRO A 69 -12.97 -26.73 -23.00
CA PRO A 69 -12.08 -26.25 -21.96
C PRO A 69 -11.04 -27.30 -21.57
N THR A 70 -9.76 -26.99 -21.76
CA THR A 70 -8.65 -27.67 -21.09
C THR A 70 -8.70 -27.35 -19.59
N GLN A 71 -8.59 -28.40 -18.79
CA GLN A 71 -8.67 -28.35 -17.33
C GLN A 71 -7.65 -27.38 -16.74
N LYS A 72 -8.11 -26.59 -15.74
CA LYS A 72 -7.26 -25.74 -14.91
C LYS A 72 -6.30 -26.61 -14.10
N ALA A 73 -5.07 -26.74 -14.56
CA ALA A 73 -3.93 -27.16 -13.74
C ALA A 73 -2.78 -26.21 -14.09
N ASP A 74 -2.41 -25.30 -13.17
CA ASP A 74 -1.08 -24.65 -13.04
C ASP A 74 -1.08 -23.25 -12.39
N SER A 75 -2.20 -22.72 -11.88
CA SER A 75 -2.17 -21.40 -11.22
C SER A 75 -1.23 -21.36 -10.00
N SER A 76 -1.18 -22.41 -9.15
CA SER A 76 -0.32 -22.40 -7.95
C SER A 76 1.17 -22.49 -8.28
N ARG A 77 1.57 -23.29 -9.28
CA ARG A 77 2.98 -23.38 -9.70
C ARG A 77 3.48 -22.09 -10.35
N SER A 78 2.61 -21.40 -11.09
CA SER A 78 2.93 -20.11 -11.68
C SER A 78 3.09 -19.00 -10.63
N GLU A 79 2.29 -19.02 -9.56
CA GLU A 79 2.38 -18.10 -8.43
C GLU A 79 3.65 -18.35 -7.59
N GLU A 80 3.96 -19.61 -7.31
CA GLU A 80 5.20 -20.02 -6.64
C GLU A 80 6.45 -19.63 -7.45
N ALA A 81 6.44 -19.85 -8.77
CA ALA A 81 7.53 -19.45 -9.66
C ALA A 81 7.73 -17.92 -9.70
N ALA A 82 6.63 -17.16 -9.75
CA ALA A 82 6.67 -15.70 -9.71
C ALA A 82 7.19 -15.18 -8.34
N GLY A 83 6.81 -15.82 -7.24
CA GLY A 83 7.32 -15.53 -5.90
C GLY A 83 8.83 -15.77 -5.78
N ASN A 84 9.29 -16.94 -6.21
CA ASN A 84 10.71 -17.30 -6.20
C ASN A 84 11.56 -16.36 -7.07
N LEU A 85 11.06 -15.95 -8.23
CA LEU A 85 11.76 -15.00 -9.10
C LEU A 85 11.90 -13.62 -8.44
N ARG A 86 10.87 -13.13 -7.73
CA ARG A 86 10.93 -11.87 -6.98
C ARG A 86 11.94 -11.95 -5.83
N ALA A 87 11.96 -13.05 -5.09
CA ALA A 87 12.92 -13.27 -4.01
C ALA A 87 14.37 -13.29 -4.55
N GLN A 88 14.62 -13.99 -5.66
CA GLN A 88 15.94 -14.03 -6.30
C GLN A 88 16.39 -12.64 -6.79
N ARG A 89 15.48 -11.84 -7.35
CA ARG A 89 15.79 -10.45 -7.74
C ARG A 89 16.19 -9.60 -6.54
N ARG A 90 15.44 -9.70 -5.44
CA ARG A 90 15.74 -8.97 -4.20
C ARG A 90 17.11 -9.34 -3.63
N LEU A 91 17.48 -10.62 -3.66
CA LEU A 91 18.80 -11.08 -3.21
C LEU A 91 19.92 -10.52 -4.09
N ARG A 92 19.75 -10.54 -5.42
CA ARG A 92 20.73 -9.94 -6.34
C ARG A 92 20.87 -8.43 -6.15
N GLU A 93 19.79 -7.73 -5.86
CA GLU A 93 19.82 -6.29 -5.56
C GLU A 93 20.62 -6.01 -4.28
N LEU A 94 20.44 -6.83 -3.23
CA LEU A 94 21.24 -6.73 -2.00
C LEU A 94 22.71 -7.06 -2.25
N GLU A 95 23.03 -8.13 -2.99
CA GLU A 95 24.40 -8.49 -3.36
C GLU A 95 25.09 -7.40 -4.18
N LEU A 96 24.36 -6.74 -5.10
CA LEU A 96 24.88 -5.62 -5.87
C LEU A 96 25.15 -4.42 -4.97
N GLY A 97 24.22 -4.08 -4.09
CA GLY A 97 24.40 -3.00 -3.12
C GLY A 97 25.57 -3.23 -2.16
N GLU A 98 25.81 -4.48 -1.75
CA GLU A 98 26.96 -4.85 -0.93
C GLU A 98 28.28 -4.61 -1.68
N ARG A 99 28.37 -5.07 -2.94
CA ARG A 99 29.56 -4.89 -3.79
C ARG A 99 29.85 -3.43 -4.11
N GLU A 100 28.81 -2.63 -4.29
CA GLU A 100 28.93 -1.19 -4.59
C GLU A 100 29.12 -0.34 -3.32
N GLY A 101 29.08 -0.94 -2.13
CA GLY A 101 29.23 -0.23 -0.85
C GLY A 101 28.04 0.68 -0.51
N HIS A 102 26.86 0.40 -1.07
CA HIS A 102 25.62 1.13 -0.83
C HIS A 102 24.81 0.60 0.35
N LEU A 103 25.30 -0.44 1.02
CA LEU A 103 24.69 -0.96 2.25
C LEU A 103 25.46 -0.45 3.46
N THR A 104 24.73 0.13 4.41
CA THR A 104 25.23 0.47 5.74
C THR A 104 24.55 -0.44 6.75
N LEU A 105 25.32 -0.96 7.71
CA LEU A 105 24.73 -1.78 8.75
C LEU A 105 23.80 -0.91 9.59
N ARG A 106 22.59 -1.41 9.87
CA ARG A 106 21.62 -0.69 10.70
C ARG A 106 22.22 -0.22 12.02
N ARG A 107 23.03 -1.08 12.65
CA ARG A 107 23.74 -0.77 13.89
C ARG A 107 24.69 0.43 13.76
N GLU A 108 25.39 0.57 12.64
CA GLU A 108 26.28 1.74 12.41
C GLU A 108 25.47 3.03 12.30
N VAL A 109 24.26 2.96 11.69
CA VAL A 109 23.35 4.10 11.60
C VAL A 109 22.82 4.49 12.99
N GLU A 110 22.48 3.49 13.82
CA GLU A 110 22.03 3.69 15.21
C GLU A 110 23.15 4.31 16.07
N GLU A 111 24.38 3.77 16.00
CA GLU A 111 25.55 4.32 16.70
C GLU A 111 25.86 5.75 16.22
N ALA A 112 25.77 6.02 14.92
CA ALA A 112 25.96 7.36 14.36
C ALA A 112 24.88 8.34 14.83
N ALA A 113 23.64 7.88 15.04
CA ALA A 113 22.56 8.73 15.55
C ALA A 113 22.85 9.20 16.99
N VAL A 114 23.37 8.33 17.86
CA VAL A 114 23.80 8.69 19.23
C VAL A 114 24.92 9.73 19.18
N VAL A 115 25.93 9.51 18.33
CA VAL A 115 27.06 10.44 18.15
C VAL A 115 26.57 11.78 17.58
N ALA A 116 25.58 11.78 16.69
CA ALA A 116 25.01 13.00 16.13
C ALA A 116 24.31 13.84 17.20
N VAL A 117 23.52 13.24 18.09
CA VAL A 117 22.84 13.94 19.19
C VAL A 117 23.85 14.62 20.12
N SER A 118 24.87 13.87 20.57
CA SER A 118 25.92 14.43 21.44
C SER A 118 26.72 15.55 20.76
N SER A 119 27.07 15.37 19.49
CA SER A 119 27.78 16.38 18.69
C SER A 119 26.95 17.65 18.52
N LEU A 120 25.66 17.50 18.23
CA LEU A 120 24.73 18.63 18.05
C LEU A 120 24.57 19.43 19.34
N ARG A 121 24.47 18.77 20.50
CA ARG A 121 24.37 19.43 21.80
C ARG A 121 25.61 20.25 22.14
N ASN A 122 26.80 19.70 21.87
CA ASN A 122 28.06 20.42 22.06
C ASN A 122 28.14 21.65 21.14
N ALA A 123 27.73 21.50 19.88
CA ALA A 123 27.69 22.61 18.93
C ALA A 123 26.72 23.71 19.37
N PHE A 124 25.51 23.37 19.83
CA PHE A 124 24.56 24.35 20.35
C PHE A 124 25.09 25.04 21.61
N SER A 125 25.75 24.32 22.50
CA SER A 125 26.29 24.91 23.72
C SER A 125 27.32 25.99 23.44
N LEU A 126 28.15 25.83 22.41
CA LEU A 126 29.07 26.86 21.92
C LEU A 126 28.32 28.00 21.23
N ALA A 127 27.41 27.66 20.31
CA ALA A 127 26.64 28.65 19.54
C ALA A 127 25.78 29.57 20.44
N VAL A 128 25.23 29.06 21.55
CA VAL A 128 24.45 29.87 22.49
C VAL A 128 25.31 30.97 23.13
N ALA A 129 26.58 30.69 23.45
CA ALA A 129 27.47 31.70 24.00
C ALA A 129 27.67 32.84 23.00
N ASP A 130 28.13 32.51 21.79
CA ASP A 130 28.42 33.49 20.73
C ASP A 130 27.18 34.28 20.31
N THR A 131 26.05 33.59 20.14
CA THR A 131 24.78 34.21 19.74
C THR A 131 24.25 35.13 20.83
N SER A 132 24.43 34.76 22.11
CA SER A 132 24.00 35.62 23.21
C SER A 132 24.78 36.94 23.25
N GLU A 133 26.08 36.93 22.96
CA GLU A 133 26.90 38.15 22.86
C GLU A 133 26.50 39.00 21.65
N ALA A 134 26.26 38.37 20.49
CA ALA A 134 25.83 39.06 19.29
C ALA A 134 24.45 39.75 19.46
N ILE A 135 23.49 39.07 20.09
CA ILE A 135 22.17 39.66 20.39
C ILE A 135 22.30 40.75 21.46
N ALA A 136 23.12 40.54 22.48
CA ALA A 136 23.39 41.54 23.52
C ALA A 136 23.91 42.85 22.92
N ALA A 137 24.89 42.75 22.00
CA ALA A 137 25.48 43.90 21.33
C ALA A 137 24.48 44.67 20.45
N THR A 138 23.53 43.97 19.81
CA THR A 138 22.55 44.61 18.92
C THR A 138 21.37 45.24 19.68
N VAL A 139 20.91 44.61 20.76
CA VAL A 139 19.74 45.07 21.54
C VAL A 139 20.14 45.99 22.70
N GLY A 140 21.43 46.04 23.06
CA GLY A 140 21.94 46.87 24.17
C GLY A 140 21.60 46.30 25.55
N VAL A 141 21.46 44.97 25.64
CA VAL A 141 21.09 44.25 26.87
C VAL A 141 22.22 43.27 27.20
N GLU A 142 22.43 42.94 28.47
CA GLU A 142 23.47 42.01 28.87
C GLU A 142 23.19 40.57 28.39
N ALA A 143 24.21 39.90 27.86
CA ALA A 143 24.11 38.52 27.35
C ALA A 143 23.58 37.53 28.40
N ARG A 144 23.84 37.77 29.70
CA ARG A 144 23.34 36.94 30.81
C ARG A 144 21.81 36.85 30.87
N LEU A 145 21.10 37.87 30.38
CA LEU A 145 19.63 37.88 30.34
C LEU A 145 19.08 37.12 29.14
N ILE A 146 19.86 37.01 28.06
CA ILE A 146 19.48 36.33 26.81
C ILE A 146 19.79 34.83 26.88
N ARG A 147 20.92 34.45 27.50
CA ARG A 147 21.39 33.06 27.60
C ARG A 147 20.31 32.06 28.09
N PRO A 148 19.53 32.33 29.16
CA PRO A 148 18.50 31.39 29.63
C PRO A 148 17.43 31.08 28.58
N HIS A 149 17.04 32.07 27.77
CA HIS A 149 16.04 31.90 26.72
C HIS A 149 16.60 31.09 25.55
N LEU A 150 17.84 31.36 25.13
CA LEU A 150 18.51 30.56 24.10
C LEU A 150 18.76 29.12 24.56
N ARG A 151 19.09 28.90 25.84
CA ARG A 151 19.19 27.55 26.43
C ARG A 151 17.84 26.84 26.47
N ALA A 152 16.75 27.56 26.73
CA ALA A 152 15.41 26.98 26.66
C ALA A 152 15.01 26.60 25.22
N PHE A 153 15.41 27.43 24.25
CA PHE A 153 15.23 27.12 22.83
C PHE A 153 16.06 25.90 22.41
N GLU A 154 17.33 25.83 22.80
CA GLU A 154 18.21 24.67 22.58
C GLU A 154 17.56 23.38 23.09
N ARG A 155 17.07 23.36 24.33
CA ARG A 155 16.40 22.19 24.90
C ARG A 155 15.21 21.73 24.06
N LYS A 156 14.32 22.66 23.70
CA LYS A 156 13.14 22.33 22.86
C LYS A 156 13.54 21.83 21.47
N GLY A 157 14.59 22.41 20.88
CA GLY A 157 15.13 21.97 19.58
C GLY A 157 15.70 20.57 19.64
N LEU A 158 16.49 20.26 20.68
CA LEU A 158 17.05 18.93 20.90
C LEU A 158 15.96 17.89 21.18
N GLU A 159 14.97 18.20 22.01
CA GLU A 159 13.81 17.32 22.26
C GLU A 159 13.05 16.99 20.97
N ALA A 160 12.83 17.99 20.10
CA ALA A 160 12.18 17.77 18.81
C ALA A 160 13.03 16.90 17.87
N PHE A 161 14.35 17.11 17.86
CA PHE A 161 15.28 16.32 17.05
C PHE A 161 15.33 14.87 17.52
N ILE A 162 15.48 14.62 18.83
CA ILE A 162 15.50 13.28 19.42
C ILE A 162 14.21 12.54 19.14
N ARG A 163 13.06 13.20 19.30
CA ARG A 163 11.75 12.61 18.98
C ARG A 163 11.68 12.16 17.52
N ASN A 164 12.16 13.00 16.60
CA ASN A 164 12.18 12.65 15.18
C ASN A 164 13.05 11.41 14.90
N LEU A 165 14.19 11.28 15.57
CA LEU A 165 15.06 10.09 15.45
C LEU A 165 14.38 8.83 15.98
N ILE A 166 13.64 8.94 17.10
CA ILE A 166 12.85 7.83 17.67
C ILE A 166 11.71 7.44 16.71
N ASP A 167 10.99 8.41 16.15
CA ASP A 167 9.89 8.16 15.21
C ASP A 167 10.35 7.42 13.94
N HIS A 168 11.60 7.65 13.51
CA HIS A 168 12.23 6.95 12.38
C HIS A 168 12.94 5.65 12.78
N GLY A 169 12.90 5.26 14.06
CA GLY A 169 13.50 4.03 14.57
C GLY A 169 15.04 4.03 14.55
N LEU A 170 15.65 5.21 14.56
CA LEU A 170 17.11 5.41 14.60
C LEU A 170 17.67 5.48 16.02
N LEU A 171 16.81 5.74 17.00
CA LEU A 171 17.12 5.73 18.42
C LEU A 171 15.99 5.06 19.19
N THR A 172 16.35 4.39 20.28
CA THR A 172 15.40 3.99 21.32
C THR A 172 15.30 5.08 22.40
N GLU A 173 14.22 5.07 23.18
CA GLU A 173 14.08 5.96 24.35
C GLU A 173 15.23 5.77 25.36
N ALA A 174 15.73 4.54 25.50
CA ALA A 174 16.85 4.23 26.39
C ALA A 174 18.19 4.82 25.89
N GLU A 175 18.45 4.76 24.59
CA GLU A 175 19.65 5.35 23.98
C GLU A 175 19.59 6.88 23.97
N ALA A 176 18.40 7.44 23.76
CA ALA A 176 18.17 8.87 23.91
C ALA A 176 18.48 9.36 25.33
N ALA A 177 18.04 8.61 26.35
CA ALA A 177 18.33 8.91 27.75
C ALA A 177 19.82 8.71 28.11
N ALA A 178 20.51 7.77 27.48
CA ALA A 178 21.95 7.58 27.67
C ALA A 178 22.80 8.67 26.99
N ALA A 179 22.24 9.39 26.03
CA ALA A 179 22.84 10.55 25.38
C ALA A 179 22.55 11.88 26.11
N GLU A 180 21.71 11.86 27.16
CA GLU A 180 21.46 13.00 28.05
C GLU A 180 22.62 13.30 29.01
#